data_AF-A0A971R183-F1
#
_entry.id   AF-A0A971R183-F1
#
_cell.length_a   1.000
_cell.length_b   1.000
_cell.length_c   1.000
_cell.angle_alpha   90.00
_cell.angle_beta   90.00
_cell.angle_gamma   90.00
#
_symmetry.space_group_name_H-M   'P 1'
#
loop_
_entity.id
_entity.type
_entity.pdbx_description
1 polymer ?
#
loop_
_entity_poly.entity_id
_entity_poly.type
_entity_poly.pdbx_seq_one_letter_code
_entity_poly.pdbx_strand_id
1 'polypeptide(L)'
;MWKDPPIVRGPGVSEVKMLSDWLPSLSGTKGDTEVYIIRGSEPGGNFLLLGGNHPNEPGGTLAAVLMIENVSSLAGTVYIIPRANHSAFTHNDPMEGAPQFFSIELPDGSRRTFRFGSRRTNPVSQWPDPTIYNHPTGSTLGGSEISNLNRAFPGREDGIITERVAAAIMNIVKQEKIDLVCDLHESSPEYPVNNAIVFHQEAAELAIMTQMMLEMEGVDIRLEESPPSLRGLTHREIGDNSDAYVVLLEVANPSQGRLRGKTTEELVTTGVDKYYLQASKDGKLFAPYDETGYPLELRVARHVTTVRVLLDSWNMMFPDRMIMLSDVPAYNAILSDGLGAFLKPVS
;
A
#
# COMPACT_ATOMS: atom_id res chain seq x y z
N MET A 1 12.19 -20.58 -12.24
CA MET A 1 11.43 -19.46 -12.86
C MET A 1 10.61 -18.81 -11.75
N TRP A 2 10.71 -17.48 -11.58
CA TRP A 2 9.94 -16.76 -10.57
C TRP A 2 8.45 -16.82 -10.91
N LYS A 3 7.60 -17.33 -10.00
CA LYS A 3 6.15 -17.32 -10.14
C LYS A 3 5.55 -16.59 -8.95
N ASP A 4 4.68 -15.64 -9.24
CA ASP A 4 3.96 -14.93 -8.21
C ASP A 4 2.81 -15.77 -7.67
N PRO A 5 2.52 -15.67 -6.36
CA PRO A 5 1.26 -16.18 -5.85
C PRO A 5 0.08 -15.51 -6.57
N PRO A 6 -0.95 -16.28 -6.94
CA PRO A 6 -2.09 -15.73 -7.66
C PRO A 6 -2.92 -14.80 -6.77
N ILE A 7 -3.44 -13.75 -7.40
CA ILE A 7 -4.50 -12.89 -6.87
C ILE A 7 -5.78 -13.29 -7.59
N VAL A 8 -6.81 -13.65 -6.83
CA VAL A 8 -8.07 -14.09 -7.43
C VAL A 8 -8.85 -12.86 -7.88
N ARG A 9 -9.48 -12.91 -9.05
CA ARG A 9 -10.31 -11.80 -9.54
C ARG A 9 -11.66 -11.86 -8.83
N GLY A 10 -12.00 -10.82 -8.07
CA GLY A 10 -13.32 -10.67 -7.49
C GLY A 10 -14.39 -10.37 -8.55
N PRO A 11 -15.69 -10.49 -8.18
CA PRO A 11 -16.79 -10.23 -9.11
C PRO A 11 -16.84 -8.80 -9.63
N GLY A 12 -16.30 -7.83 -8.87
CA GLY A 12 -16.23 -6.42 -9.29
C GLY A 12 -15.13 -6.12 -10.31
N VAL A 13 -14.14 -7.01 -10.50
CA VAL A 13 -13.04 -6.79 -11.43
C VAL A 13 -13.55 -6.88 -12.86
N SER A 14 -13.64 -5.72 -13.52
CA SER A 14 -14.13 -5.60 -14.90
C SER A 14 -13.03 -5.87 -15.94
N GLU A 15 -11.80 -5.49 -15.62
CA GLU A 15 -10.67 -5.55 -16.54
C GLU A 15 -9.37 -5.72 -15.75
N VAL A 16 -8.39 -6.40 -16.33
CA VAL A 16 -7.02 -6.44 -15.82
C VAL A 16 -6.09 -6.06 -16.95
N LYS A 17 -5.33 -4.98 -16.73
CA LYS A 17 -4.32 -4.46 -17.64
C LYS A 17 -2.93 -4.69 -17.07
N MET A 18 -1.89 -4.50 -17.88
CA MET A 18 -0.51 -4.46 -17.40
C MET A 18 -0.09 -3.00 -17.22
N LEU A 19 0.79 -2.71 -16.26
CA LEU A 19 1.35 -1.38 -16.06
C LEU A 19 2.06 -0.87 -17.33
N SER A 20 2.61 -1.79 -18.13
CA SER A 20 3.17 -1.49 -19.44
C SER A 20 2.18 -0.94 -20.47
N ASP A 21 0.87 -1.02 -20.24
CA ASP A 21 -0.13 -0.34 -21.08
C ASP A 21 -0.04 1.19 -20.97
N TRP A 22 0.47 1.71 -19.84
CA TRP A 22 0.72 3.14 -19.62
C TRP A 22 2.21 3.53 -19.79
N LEU A 23 3.11 2.55 -19.88
CA LEU A 23 4.51 2.74 -20.25
C LEU A 23 5.09 1.48 -20.91
N PRO A 24 5.04 1.38 -22.26
CA PRO A 24 5.40 0.15 -22.98
C PRO A 24 6.81 -0.40 -22.69
N SER A 25 7.75 0.46 -22.28
CA SER A 25 9.13 0.07 -21.95
C SER A 25 9.25 -0.84 -20.70
N LEU A 26 8.17 -0.99 -19.92
CA LEU A 26 8.10 -1.94 -18.81
C LEU A 26 7.80 -3.37 -19.27
N SER A 27 7.24 -3.56 -20.47
CA SER A 27 6.81 -4.88 -20.95
C SER A 27 7.96 -5.89 -20.92
N GLY A 28 7.70 -7.05 -20.30
CA GLY A 28 8.70 -8.13 -20.13
C GLY A 28 9.77 -7.88 -19.05
N THR A 29 9.76 -6.74 -18.39
CA THR A 29 10.65 -6.45 -17.25
C THR A 29 10.04 -6.92 -15.92
N LYS A 30 10.80 -6.84 -14.82
CA LYS A 30 10.33 -7.08 -13.45
C LYS A 30 9.62 -5.88 -12.80
N GLY A 31 9.45 -4.79 -13.54
CA GLY A 31 8.68 -3.63 -13.11
C GLY A 31 7.24 -3.65 -13.64
N ASP A 32 6.93 -4.57 -14.56
CA ASP A 32 5.57 -4.70 -15.08
C ASP A 32 4.69 -5.48 -14.10
N THR A 33 3.47 -5.01 -13.87
CA THR A 33 2.54 -5.60 -12.91
C THR A 33 1.11 -5.41 -13.34
N GLU A 34 0.19 -6.24 -12.86
CA GLU A 34 -1.23 -6.08 -13.16
C GLU A 34 -1.83 -4.86 -12.48
N VAL A 35 -2.67 -4.14 -13.23
CA VAL A 35 -3.57 -3.10 -12.75
C VAL A 35 -4.99 -3.65 -12.85
N TYR A 36 -5.65 -3.82 -11.70
CA TYR A 36 -7.01 -4.33 -11.61
C TYR A 36 -7.98 -3.16 -11.68
N ILE A 37 -8.96 -3.22 -12.57
CA ILE A 37 -9.91 -2.13 -12.81
C ILE A 37 -11.32 -2.59 -12.45
N ILE A 38 -11.94 -1.90 -11.51
CA ILE A 38 -13.33 -2.09 -11.08
C ILE A 38 -14.11 -0.87 -11.57
N ARG A 39 -15.01 -1.06 -12.54
CA ARG A 39 -15.84 0.01 -13.11
C ARG A 39 -17.24 -0.05 -12.54
N GLY A 40 -17.70 1.06 -11.96
CA GLY A 40 -19.09 1.23 -11.55
C GLY A 40 -20.04 1.26 -12.74
N SER A 41 -21.31 0.90 -12.49
CA SER A 41 -22.37 1.02 -13.50
C SER A 41 -22.76 2.48 -13.76
N GLU A 42 -22.59 3.35 -12.76
CA GLU A 42 -22.87 4.77 -12.83
C GLU A 42 -21.59 5.60 -13.01
N PRO A 43 -21.67 6.78 -13.67
CA PRO A 43 -20.54 7.69 -13.75
C PRO A 43 -20.13 8.20 -12.36
N GLY A 44 -18.85 8.56 -12.22
CA GLY A 44 -18.29 9.01 -10.94
C GLY A 44 -16.82 9.37 -11.05
N GLY A 45 -16.17 9.55 -9.90
CA GLY A 45 -14.74 9.85 -9.83
C GLY A 45 -13.86 8.62 -10.11
N ASN A 46 -12.57 8.86 -10.31
CA ASN A 46 -11.55 7.83 -10.49
C ASN A 46 -10.63 7.75 -9.27
N PHE A 47 -10.50 6.56 -8.69
CA PHE A 47 -9.67 6.29 -7.52
C PHE A 47 -8.53 5.33 -7.86
N LEU A 48 -7.32 5.64 -7.41
CA LEU A 48 -6.16 4.74 -7.51
C LEU A 48 -5.72 4.29 -6.11
N LEU A 49 -5.73 2.98 -5.89
CA LEU A 49 -5.23 2.33 -4.68
C LEU A 49 -3.91 1.63 -4.97
N LEU A 50 -2.84 2.03 -4.27
CA LEU A 50 -1.52 1.42 -4.37
C LEU A 50 -1.25 0.55 -3.14
N GLY A 51 -0.86 -0.69 -3.40
CA GLY A 51 -0.31 -1.62 -2.40
C GLY A 51 1.01 -2.20 -2.90
N GLY A 52 1.84 -2.66 -1.96
CA GLY A 52 3.10 -3.31 -2.32
C GLY A 52 4.14 -2.35 -2.92
N ASN A 53 4.10 -1.08 -2.53
CA ASN A 53 5.22 -0.14 -2.75
C ASN A 53 6.48 -0.69 -2.06
N HIS A 54 6.31 -1.19 -0.83
CA HIS A 54 7.30 -1.99 -0.11
C HIS A 54 6.74 -3.38 0.27
N PRO A 55 7.16 -4.44 -0.43
CA PRO A 55 6.75 -5.82 -0.16
C PRO A 55 7.07 -6.41 1.22
N ASN A 56 7.84 -5.74 2.07
CA ASN A 56 8.00 -6.08 3.48
C ASN A 56 6.91 -5.46 4.39
N GLU A 57 5.90 -4.81 3.78
CA GLU A 57 4.72 -4.22 4.40
C GLU A 57 3.46 -5.01 3.94
N PRO A 58 3.24 -6.22 4.49
CA PRO A 58 2.19 -7.12 4.02
C PRO A 58 0.76 -6.61 4.28
N GLY A 59 0.55 -5.74 5.27
CA GLY A 59 -0.79 -5.20 5.58
C GLY A 59 -1.39 -4.42 4.42
N GLY A 60 -0.64 -3.46 3.87
CA GLY A 60 -1.07 -2.68 2.71
C GLY A 60 -1.24 -3.54 1.45
N THR A 61 -0.34 -4.51 1.24
CA THR A 61 -0.43 -5.46 0.11
C THR A 61 -1.70 -6.30 0.20
N LEU A 62 -2.02 -6.88 1.36
CA LEU A 62 -3.20 -7.73 1.53
C LEU A 62 -4.50 -6.94 1.57
N ALA A 63 -4.49 -5.70 2.05
CA ALA A 63 -5.64 -4.81 1.91
C ALA A 63 -5.98 -4.59 0.44
N ALA A 64 -4.99 -4.31 -0.43
CA ALA A 64 -5.23 -4.20 -1.87
C ALA A 64 -5.75 -5.51 -2.48
N VAL A 65 -5.20 -6.67 -2.09
CA VAL A 65 -5.69 -7.99 -2.54
C VAL A 65 -7.13 -8.26 -2.08
N LEU A 66 -7.45 -7.96 -0.83
CA LEU A 66 -8.80 -8.12 -0.27
C LEU A 66 -9.80 -7.24 -1.03
N MET A 67 -9.44 -6.00 -1.37
CA MET A 67 -10.28 -5.13 -2.19
C MET A 67 -10.50 -5.73 -3.59
N ILE A 68 -9.46 -6.23 -4.25
CA ILE A 68 -9.58 -6.90 -5.56
C ILE A 68 -10.50 -8.13 -5.51
N GLU A 69 -10.42 -8.91 -4.43
CA GLU A 69 -11.14 -10.18 -4.33
C GLU A 69 -12.63 -9.99 -3.98
N ASN A 70 -13.00 -8.90 -3.29
CA ASN A 70 -14.35 -8.77 -2.72
C ASN A 70 -15.15 -7.57 -3.22
N VAL A 71 -14.49 -6.45 -3.50
CA VAL A 71 -15.18 -5.17 -3.67
C VAL A 71 -15.71 -5.00 -5.09
N SER A 72 -16.87 -4.37 -5.20
CA SER A 72 -17.41 -3.83 -6.45
C SER A 72 -17.60 -2.32 -6.33
N SER A 73 -17.85 -1.65 -7.46
CA SER A 73 -18.19 -0.24 -7.51
C SER A 73 -19.60 -0.08 -8.07
N LEU A 74 -20.41 0.79 -7.46
CA LEU A 74 -21.68 1.25 -8.01
C LEU A 74 -21.47 2.48 -8.91
N ALA A 75 -20.64 3.43 -8.48
CA ALA A 75 -20.35 4.66 -9.18
C ALA A 75 -18.83 4.96 -9.18
N GLY A 76 -18.31 5.42 -10.31
CA GLY A 76 -16.88 5.72 -10.45
C GLY A 76 -16.02 4.49 -10.75
N THR A 77 -14.74 4.74 -11.05
CA THR A 77 -13.78 3.68 -11.41
C THR A 77 -12.67 3.57 -10.37
N VAL A 78 -12.35 2.35 -9.98
CA VAL A 78 -11.25 2.05 -9.06
C VAL A 78 -10.16 1.29 -9.80
N TYR A 79 -8.94 1.80 -9.71
CA TYR A 79 -7.71 1.19 -10.20
C TYR A 79 -6.93 0.69 -9.00
N ILE A 80 -6.55 -0.59 -8.98
CA ILE A 80 -5.81 -1.20 -7.87
C ILE A 80 -4.53 -1.81 -8.39
N ILE A 81 -3.40 -1.40 -7.80
CA ILE A 81 -2.09 -1.98 -8.07
C ILE A 81 -1.60 -2.64 -6.77
N PRO A 82 -1.79 -3.96 -6.58
CA PRO A 82 -1.44 -4.64 -5.33
C PRO A 82 0.06 -4.90 -5.18
N ARG A 83 0.82 -4.72 -6.27
CA ARG A 83 2.26 -5.01 -6.34
C ARG A 83 3.02 -3.88 -7.03
N ALA A 84 2.85 -2.66 -6.53
CA ALA A 84 3.39 -1.44 -7.14
C ALA A 84 4.90 -1.56 -7.44
N ASN A 85 5.69 -2.10 -6.52
CA ASN A 85 7.08 -2.47 -6.80
C ASN A 85 7.22 -4.00 -7.01
N HIS A 86 6.77 -4.48 -8.18
CA HIS A 86 6.78 -5.92 -8.49
C HIS A 86 8.15 -6.58 -8.34
N SER A 87 9.22 -5.87 -8.72
CA SER A 87 10.60 -6.35 -8.60
C SER A 87 10.99 -6.59 -7.14
N ALA A 88 10.56 -5.74 -6.21
CA ALA A 88 10.88 -5.88 -4.78
C ALA A 88 10.24 -7.12 -4.14
N PHE A 89 9.18 -7.70 -4.73
CA PHE A 89 8.64 -8.98 -4.28
C PHE A 89 9.61 -10.14 -4.57
N THR A 90 10.62 -9.92 -5.45
CA THR A 90 11.51 -10.98 -5.94
C THR A 90 12.68 -11.34 -5.04
N HIS A 91 12.85 -10.62 -3.92
CA HIS A 91 13.90 -10.88 -2.94
C HIS A 91 13.54 -10.32 -1.56
N ASN A 92 14.41 -10.56 -0.58
CA ASN A 92 14.37 -9.91 0.72
C ASN A 92 15.61 -9.03 0.92
N ASP A 93 15.53 -8.15 1.91
CA ASP A 93 16.68 -7.38 2.35
C ASP A 93 17.74 -8.31 2.95
N PRO A 94 19.02 -8.18 2.56
CA PRO A 94 20.09 -9.01 3.08
C PRO A 94 20.24 -8.78 4.59
N MET A 95 20.60 -9.85 5.31
CA MET A 95 20.83 -9.83 6.77
C MET A 95 19.58 -9.59 7.65
N GLU A 96 18.37 -9.46 7.10
CA GLU A 96 17.14 -9.31 7.90
C GLU A 96 16.55 -10.64 8.41
N GLY A 97 17.05 -11.78 7.89
CA GLY A 97 16.57 -13.11 8.25
C GLY A 97 15.09 -13.36 7.93
N ALA A 98 14.51 -12.56 7.03
CA ALA A 98 13.10 -12.57 6.68
C ALA A 98 12.68 -13.86 5.95
N PRO A 99 11.44 -14.32 6.13
CA PRO A 99 10.90 -15.40 5.31
C PRO A 99 10.71 -14.89 3.87
N GLN A 100 10.75 -15.79 2.89
CA GLN A 100 10.39 -15.45 1.51
C GLN A 100 8.88 -15.43 1.28
N PHE A 101 8.14 -16.11 2.15
CA PHE A 101 6.71 -16.31 2.06
C PHE A 101 6.07 -16.32 3.45
N PHE A 102 4.80 -15.97 3.49
CA PHE A 102 3.92 -16.19 4.63
C PHE A 102 2.58 -16.69 4.10
N SER A 103 1.77 -17.29 4.95
CA SER A 103 0.50 -17.88 4.53
C SER A 103 -0.61 -17.63 5.52
N ILE A 104 -1.81 -17.51 4.97
CA ILE A 104 -3.07 -17.33 5.69
C ILE A 104 -3.89 -18.60 5.49
N GLU A 105 -4.39 -19.16 6.59
CA GLU A 105 -5.31 -20.29 6.56
C GLU A 105 -6.72 -19.81 6.19
N LEU A 106 -7.40 -20.54 5.32
CA LEU A 106 -8.76 -20.27 4.89
C LEU A 106 -9.76 -21.10 5.71
N PRO A 107 -11.05 -20.71 5.78
CA PRO A 107 -12.06 -21.47 6.51
C PRO A 107 -12.26 -22.93 6.05
N ASP A 108 -11.88 -23.24 4.81
CA ASP A 108 -11.93 -24.60 4.25
C ASP A 108 -10.69 -25.46 4.60
N GLY A 109 -9.75 -24.92 5.38
CA GLY A 109 -8.50 -25.56 5.77
C GLY A 109 -7.37 -25.47 4.72
N SER A 110 -7.63 -24.86 3.55
CA SER A 110 -6.58 -24.57 2.58
C SER A 110 -5.74 -23.36 3.00
N ARG A 111 -4.59 -23.16 2.33
CA ARG A 111 -3.67 -22.05 2.63
C ARG A 111 -3.48 -21.15 1.42
N ARG A 112 -3.61 -19.84 1.62
CA ARG A 112 -3.16 -18.82 0.67
C ARG A 112 -1.76 -18.37 1.04
N THR A 113 -0.81 -18.57 0.14
CA THR A 113 0.59 -18.14 0.33
C THR A 113 0.83 -16.82 -0.37
N PHE A 114 1.55 -15.91 0.29
CA PHE A 114 1.95 -14.60 -0.22
C PHE A 114 3.46 -14.41 -0.07
N ARG A 115 4.01 -13.44 -0.79
CA ARG A 115 5.43 -13.09 -0.72
C ARG A 115 5.66 -12.06 0.36
N PHE A 116 6.68 -12.30 1.17
CA PHE A 116 7.32 -11.23 1.93
C PHE A 116 8.54 -10.81 1.13
N GLY A 117 8.65 -9.54 0.75
CA GLY A 117 9.72 -9.06 -0.12
C GLY A 117 10.67 -8.09 0.56
N SER A 118 11.20 -7.14 -0.21
CA SER A 118 12.13 -6.10 0.23
C SER A 118 11.48 -4.72 0.20
N ARG A 119 12.08 -3.75 0.90
CA ARG A 119 11.73 -2.33 0.73
C ARG A 119 12.16 -1.77 -0.63
N ARG A 120 13.14 -2.39 -1.31
CA ARG A 120 13.74 -1.85 -2.52
C ARG A 120 13.59 -2.81 -3.69
N THR A 121 13.59 -2.27 -4.90
CA THR A 121 13.68 -3.00 -6.15
C THR A 121 14.87 -3.96 -6.12
N ASN A 122 14.68 -5.17 -6.67
CA ASN A 122 15.74 -6.16 -6.72
C ASN A 122 16.97 -5.64 -7.48
N PRO A 123 18.18 -5.65 -6.89
CA PRO A 123 19.41 -5.26 -7.57
C PRO A 123 19.70 -6.06 -8.84
N VAL A 124 19.18 -7.29 -8.98
CA VAL A 124 19.28 -8.07 -10.22
C VAL A 124 18.47 -7.45 -11.36
N SER A 125 17.36 -6.77 -11.03
CA SER A 125 16.54 -6.04 -12.00
C SER A 125 17.02 -4.61 -12.21
N GLN A 126 17.75 -4.06 -11.24
CA GLN A 126 18.27 -2.69 -11.24
C GLN A 126 19.72 -2.66 -10.74
N TRP A 127 20.67 -2.60 -11.67
CA TRP A 127 22.08 -2.39 -11.36
C TRP A 127 22.75 -1.53 -12.45
N PRO A 128 23.70 -0.65 -12.10
CA PRO A 128 24.11 -0.28 -10.74
C PRO A 128 23.22 0.83 -10.16
N ASP A 129 23.09 0.87 -8.83
CA ASP A 129 22.65 2.10 -8.16
C ASP A 129 23.80 3.10 -8.17
N PRO A 130 23.55 4.40 -8.45
CA PRO A 130 24.60 5.41 -8.46
C PRO A 130 25.09 5.67 -7.04
N THR A 131 26.21 6.38 -6.86
CA THR A 131 26.63 6.83 -5.51
C THR A 131 25.66 7.86 -4.93
N ILE A 132 25.16 8.74 -5.80
CA ILE A 132 24.26 9.84 -5.46
C ILE A 132 23.08 9.75 -6.42
N TYR A 133 21.86 9.78 -5.87
CA TYR A 133 20.67 9.86 -6.68
C TYR A 133 20.22 11.31 -6.83
N ASN A 134 20.32 11.84 -8.07
CA ASN A 134 19.78 13.15 -8.42
C ASN A 134 18.31 12.97 -8.84
N HIS A 135 17.42 13.25 -7.90
CA HIS A 135 15.98 13.14 -8.09
C HIS A 135 15.50 14.10 -9.20
N PRO A 136 14.54 13.71 -10.06
CA PRO A 136 14.04 14.56 -11.16
C PRO A 136 13.54 15.93 -10.72
N THR A 137 13.11 16.07 -9.46
CA THR A 137 12.61 17.33 -8.89
C THR A 137 13.69 18.14 -8.16
N GLY A 138 14.96 17.80 -8.35
CA GLY A 138 16.12 18.62 -7.93
C GLY A 138 16.68 18.28 -6.54
N SER A 139 16.10 17.33 -5.83
CA SER A 139 16.65 16.83 -4.55
C SER A 139 17.78 15.83 -4.76
N THR A 140 18.70 15.78 -3.79
CA THR A 140 19.81 14.83 -3.79
C THR A 140 19.61 13.82 -2.66
N LEU A 141 19.57 12.54 -3.01
CA LEU A 141 19.37 11.43 -2.08
C LEU A 141 20.58 10.50 -2.09
N GLY A 142 20.67 9.65 -1.07
CA GLY A 142 21.60 8.53 -1.08
C GLY A 142 21.34 7.63 -2.29
N GLY A 143 22.40 7.17 -2.94
CA GLY A 143 22.33 6.40 -4.18
C GLY A 143 21.32 5.24 -4.19
N SER A 144 21.28 4.49 -3.08
CA SER A 144 20.37 3.34 -2.91
C SER A 144 18.89 3.71 -2.82
N GLU A 145 18.54 4.99 -2.65
CA GLU A 145 17.13 5.43 -2.67
C GLU A 145 16.54 5.41 -4.08
N ILE A 146 17.35 5.33 -5.14
CA ILE A 146 16.81 5.14 -6.50
C ILE A 146 16.10 3.79 -6.67
N SER A 147 16.40 2.82 -5.80
CA SER A 147 15.73 1.51 -5.75
C SER A 147 14.51 1.51 -4.82
N ASN A 148 14.25 2.59 -4.09
CA ASN A 148 13.08 2.76 -3.24
C ASN A 148 11.98 3.45 -4.06
N LEU A 149 10.88 2.74 -4.35
CA LEU A 149 9.81 3.29 -5.19
C LEU A 149 9.18 4.53 -4.56
N ASN A 150 8.99 4.56 -3.24
CA ASN A 150 8.55 5.74 -2.49
C ASN A 150 9.66 6.81 -2.32
N ARG A 151 10.69 6.82 -3.17
CA ARG A 151 11.65 7.92 -3.37
C ARG A 151 11.87 8.26 -4.84
N ALA A 152 11.17 7.58 -5.74
CA ALA A 152 11.39 7.68 -7.18
C ALA A 152 10.28 8.46 -7.90
N PHE A 153 9.18 8.84 -7.23
CA PHE A 153 8.10 9.62 -7.86
C PHE A 153 8.55 11.07 -8.15
N PRO A 154 8.13 11.71 -9.25
CA PRO A 154 7.17 11.24 -10.25
C PRO A 154 7.78 10.28 -11.28
N GLY A 155 9.06 9.94 -11.17
CA GLY A 155 9.76 9.02 -12.05
C GLY A 155 10.32 9.66 -13.32
N ARG A 156 10.91 8.81 -14.16
CA ARG A 156 11.40 9.13 -15.50
C ARG A 156 11.06 7.96 -16.43
N GLU A 157 10.41 8.25 -17.55
CA GLU A 157 10.04 7.21 -18.53
C GLU A 157 11.27 6.56 -19.21
N ASP A 158 12.37 7.30 -19.30
CA ASP A 158 13.67 6.86 -19.82
C ASP A 158 14.68 6.53 -18.69
N GLY A 159 14.23 6.51 -17.43
CA GLY A 159 15.04 6.18 -16.27
C GLY A 159 15.30 4.70 -16.09
N ILE A 160 15.90 4.34 -14.95
CA ILE A 160 16.04 2.94 -14.56
C ILE A 160 14.69 2.35 -14.12
N ILE A 161 14.62 1.04 -13.90
CA ILE A 161 13.34 0.32 -13.76
C ILE A 161 12.42 0.90 -12.67
N THR A 162 12.95 1.31 -11.51
CA THR A 162 12.14 1.89 -10.42
C THR A 162 11.56 3.26 -10.80
N GLU A 163 12.37 4.12 -11.45
CA GLU A 163 11.90 5.41 -11.95
C GLU A 163 10.85 5.25 -13.06
N ARG A 164 10.98 4.22 -13.90
CA ARG A 164 10.00 3.89 -14.93
C ARG A 164 8.69 3.39 -14.33
N VAL A 165 8.74 2.58 -13.27
CA VAL A 165 7.53 2.18 -12.52
C VAL A 165 6.83 3.40 -11.94
N ALA A 166 7.55 4.30 -11.29
CA ALA A 166 6.98 5.55 -10.76
C ALA A 166 6.37 6.42 -11.87
N ALA A 167 7.05 6.55 -13.01
CA ALA A 167 6.54 7.27 -14.18
C ALA A 167 5.28 6.63 -14.77
N ALA A 168 5.22 5.29 -14.86
CA ALA A 168 4.05 4.58 -15.34
C ALA A 168 2.83 4.76 -14.42
N ILE A 169 3.03 4.75 -13.10
CA ILE A 169 1.97 5.06 -12.13
C ILE A 169 1.54 6.53 -12.29
N MET A 170 2.47 7.46 -12.49
CA MET A 170 2.14 8.86 -12.77
C MET A 170 1.35 9.01 -14.09
N ASN A 171 1.66 8.19 -15.09
CA ASN A 171 0.93 8.15 -16.35
C ASN A 171 -0.51 7.65 -16.16
N ILE A 172 -0.75 6.65 -15.30
CA ILE A 172 -2.12 6.26 -14.91
C ILE A 172 -2.85 7.47 -14.32
N VAL A 173 -2.24 8.15 -13.34
CA VAL A 173 -2.84 9.33 -12.69
C VAL A 173 -3.27 10.38 -13.71
N LYS A 174 -2.41 10.71 -14.67
CA LYS A 174 -2.68 11.74 -15.68
C LYS A 174 -3.64 11.29 -16.79
N GLN A 175 -3.46 10.08 -17.33
CA GLN A 175 -4.21 9.60 -18.49
C GLN A 175 -5.62 9.16 -18.10
N GLU A 176 -5.77 8.46 -16.97
CA GLU A 176 -7.07 8.03 -16.45
C GLU A 176 -7.77 9.14 -15.65
N LYS A 177 -7.12 10.31 -15.48
CA LYS A 177 -7.63 11.46 -14.72
C LYS A 177 -8.08 11.01 -13.32
N ILE A 178 -7.14 10.44 -12.58
CA ILE A 178 -7.40 9.98 -11.22
C ILE A 178 -7.69 11.21 -10.35
N ASP A 179 -8.83 11.17 -9.66
CA ASP A 179 -9.27 12.24 -8.75
C ASP A 179 -8.66 12.06 -7.35
N LEU A 180 -8.50 10.81 -6.90
CA LEU A 180 -7.96 10.47 -5.58
C LEU A 180 -6.96 9.30 -5.67
N VAL A 181 -5.82 9.45 -5.02
CA VAL A 181 -4.79 8.42 -4.88
C VAL A 181 -4.61 8.09 -3.40
N CYS A 182 -4.59 6.80 -3.07
CA CYS A 182 -4.27 6.29 -1.74
C CYS A 182 -3.15 5.25 -1.82
N ASP A 183 -2.03 5.51 -1.15
CA ASP A 183 -0.89 4.58 -1.08
C ASP A 183 -0.83 3.89 0.30
N LEU A 184 -0.83 2.56 0.34
CA LEU A 184 -0.88 1.79 1.58
C LEU A 184 0.52 1.37 2.04
N HIS A 185 0.96 1.92 3.17
CA HIS A 185 2.26 1.64 3.80
C HIS A 185 2.09 1.12 5.22
N GLU A 186 3.17 0.54 5.73
CA GLU A 186 3.29 0.25 7.14
C GLU A 186 4.59 0.80 7.72
N SER A 187 4.56 1.14 9.00
CA SER A 187 5.71 1.70 9.70
C SER A 187 6.04 0.94 10.97
N SER A 188 7.31 1.02 11.35
CA SER A 188 7.84 0.39 12.55
C SER A 188 7.18 1.00 13.80
N PRO A 189 6.81 0.22 14.83
CA PRO A 189 6.13 0.74 16.02
C PRO A 189 6.91 1.85 16.77
N GLU A 190 8.23 1.90 16.62
CA GLU A 190 9.13 2.91 17.19
C GLU A 190 9.29 4.17 16.33
N TYR A 191 8.66 4.26 15.15
CA TYR A 191 8.66 5.46 14.32
C TYR A 191 7.46 6.38 14.61
N PRO A 192 7.63 7.71 14.58
CA PRO A 192 6.60 8.67 14.99
C PRO A 192 5.38 8.72 14.07
N VAL A 193 5.61 8.53 12.76
CA VAL A 193 4.57 8.48 11.74
C VAL A 193 4.04 7.05 11.69
N ASN A 194 3.04 6.78 12.52
CA ASN A 194 2.44 5.47 12.67
C ASN A 194 0.94 5.64 12.95
N ASN A 195 0.12 4.72 12.40
CA ASN A 195 -1.33 4.81 12.47
C ASN A 195 -1.82 6.20 12.02
N ALA A 196 -1.43 6.60 10.81
CA ALA A 196 -1.59 7.97 10.33
C ALA A 196 -2.08 8.04 8.89
N ILE A 197 -2.85 9.08 8.59
CA ILE A 197 -3.10 9.57 7.23
C ILE A 197 -2.03 10.63 6.95
N VAL A 198 -1.09 10.30 6.07
CA VAL A 198 -0.12 11.24 5.53
C VAL A 198 -0.72 11.88 4.28
N PHE A 199 -0.88 13.19 4.23
CA PHE A 199 -1.64 13.84 3.14
C PHE A 199 -0.85 14.97 2.47
N HIS A 200 -1.07 15.13 1.16
CA HIS A 200 -0.71 16.33 0.43
C HIS A 200 -1.61 17.50 0.87
N GLN A 201 -1.11 18.74 0.88
CA GLN A 201 -1.83 19.93 1.39
C GLN A 201 -3.22 20.11 0.76
N GLU A 202 -3.34 19.86 -0.55
CA GLU A 202 -4.63 19.90 -1.26
C GLU A 202 -5.66 18.89 -0.71
N ALA A 203 -5.22 17.80 -0.09
CA ALA A 203 -6.09 16.79 0.51
C ALA A 203 -6.34 17.00 2.02
N ALA A 204 -5.97 18.16 2.59
CA ALA A 204 -6.08 18.41 4.03
C ALA A 204 -7.51 18.29 4.57
N GLU A 205 -8.49 18.92 3.90
CA GLU A 205 -9.89 18.88 4.33
C GLU A 205 -10.45 17.45 4.28
N LEU A 206 -10.12 16.71 3.22
CA LEU A 206 -10.50 15.30 3.07
C LEU A 206 -9.90 14.44 4.18
N ALA A 207 -8.60 14.62 4.48
CA ALA A 207 -7.92 13.86 5.52
C ALA A 207 -8.53 14.13 6.92
N ILE A 208 -8.81 15.39 7.24
CA ILE A 208 -9.44 15.79 8.51
C ILE A 208 -10.83 15.17 8.64
N MET A 209 -11.67 15.28 7.61
CA MET A 209 -13.01 14.67 7.63
C MET A 209 -12.92 13.15 7.82
N THR A 210 -11.99 12.49 7.10
CA THR A 210 -11.77 11.05 7.19
C THR A 210 -11.36 10.62 8.60
N GLN A 211 -10.42 11.33 9.22
CA GLN A 211 -9.96 11.05 10.58
C GLN A 211 -11.11 11.19 11.60
N MET A 212 -11.89 12.28 11.51
CA MET A 212 -13.04 12.48 12.40
C MET A 212 -14.07 11.35 12.29
N MET A 213 -14.38 10.91 11.07
CA MET A 213 -15.33 9.82 10.82
C MET A 213 -14.80 8.47 11.31
N LEU A 214 -13.50 8.20 11.15
CA LEU A 214 -12.86 6.99 11.70
C LEU A 214 -12.90 6.95 13.23
N GLU A 215 -12.63 8.08 13.89
CA GLU A 215 -12.70 8.17 15.35
C GLU A 215 -14.12 7.95 15.86
N MET A 216 -15.15 8.43 15.15
CA MET A 216 -16.55 8.15 15.47
C MET A 216 -16.90 6.66 15.35
N GLU A 217 -16.19 5.92 14.50
CA GLU A 217 -16.29 4.45 14.39
C GLU A 217 -15.35 3.69 15.34
N GLY A 218 -14.61 4.39 16.20
CA GLY A 218 -13.70 3.81 17.17
C GLY A 218 -12.34 3.38 16.60
N VAL A 219 -11.99 3.84 15.39
CA VAL A 219 -10.67 3.60 14.78
C VAL A 219 -9.80 4.85 14.98
N ASP A 220 -8.83 4.76 15.89
CA ASP A 220 -7.86 5.85 16.08
C ASP A 220 -7.00 6.03 14.83
N ILE A 221 -6.69 7.27 14.47
CA ILE A 221 -5.74 7.57 13.40
C ILE A 221 -5.23 9.00 13.56
N ARG A 222 -3.95 9.22 13.27
CA ARG A 222 -3.32 10.54 13.29
C ARG A 222 -3.34 11.19 11.91
N LEU A 223 -3.07 12.49 11.89
CA LEU A 223 -2.88 13.29 10.68
C LEU A 223 -1.43 13.75 10.61
N GLU A 224 -0.81 13.56 9.45
CA GLU A 224 0.55 14.00 9.18
C GLU A 224 0.58 14.72 7.83
N GLU A 225 0.81 16.03 7.83
CA GLU A 225 0.94 16.77 6.58
C GLU A 225 2.29 16.43 5.92
N SER A 226 2.27 16.15 4.61
CA SER A 226 3.47 15.87 3.83
C SER A 226 4.40 17.09 3.74
N PRO A 227 5.65 17.01 4.22
CA PRO A 227 6.57 18.14 4.18
C PRO A 227 6.92 18.53 2.73
N PRO A 228 6.78 19.81 2.33
CA PRO A 228 7.08 20.26 0.96
C PRO A 228 8.52 19.99 0.49
N SER A 229 9.47 19.97 1.44
CA SER A 229 10.89 19.72 1.15
C SER A 229 11.24 18.24 1.01
N LEU A 230 10.35 17.31 1.40
CA LEU A 230 10.63 15.88 1.41
C LEU A 230 10.21 15.25 0.08
N ARG A 231 11.04 15.46 -0.94
CA ARG A 231 10.81 15.02 -2.33
C ARG A 231 10.95 13.50 -2.53
N GLY A 232 10.39 13.01 -3.63
CA GLY A 232 10.42 11.60 -4.05
C GLY A 232 9.30 10.73 -3.49
N LEU A 233 8.55 11.21 -2.49
CA LEU A 233 7.45 10.47 -1.89
C LEU A 233 6.24 10.41 -2.82
N THR A 234 5.52 9.28 -2.83
CA THR A 234 4.32 9.08 -3.65
C THR A 234 3.30 10.20 -3.44
N HIS A 235 2.93 10.48 -2.19
CA HIS A 235 1.92 11.50 -1.89
C HIS A 235 2.38 12.93 -2.15
N ARG A 236 3.68 13.21 -2.04
CA ARG A 236 4.26 14.53 -2.32
C ARG A 236 4.24 14.79 -3.82
N GLU A 237 4.84 13.86 -4.56
CA GLU A 237 5.21 14.08 -5.95
C GLU A 237 4.04 13.85 -6.90
N ILE A 238 3.09 12.95 -6.59
CA ILE A 238 1.87 12.86 -7.36
C ILE A 238 1.03 14.14 -7.18
N GLY A 239 0.87 14.62 -5.94
CA GLY A 239 0.10 15.83 -5.67
C GLY A 239 0.73 17.10 -6.27
N ASP A 240 2.07 17.22 -6.27
CA ASP A 240 2.76 18.36 -6.89
C ASP A 240 2.69 18.36 -8.42
N ASN A 241 2.39 17.21 -9.06
CA ASN A 241 2.49 17.03 -10.51
C ASN A 241 1.18 16.57 -11.17
N SER A 242 0.04 16.64 -10.45
CA SER A 242 -1.30 16.33 -10.96
C SER A 242 -2.37 17.08 -10.18
N ASP A 243 -3.62 17.00 -10.66
CA ASP A 243 -4.79 17.55 -9.96
C ASP A 243 -5.41 16.56 -8.95
N ALA A 244 -4.76 15.41 -8.73
CA ALA A 244 -5.27 14.37 -7.85
C ALA A 244 -5.09 14.74 -6.37
N TYR A 245 -6.10 14.44 -5.56
CA TYR A 245 -5.96 14.41 -4.11
C TYR A 245 -5.12 13.20 -3.76
N VAL A 246 -4.15 13.34 -2.85
CA VAL A 246 -3.27 12.21 -2.51
C VAL A 246 -3.09 12.06 -1.01
N VAL A 247 -3.31 10.83 -0.57
CA VAL A 247 -3.03 10.37 0.80
C VAL A 247 -2.17 9.11 0.77
N LEU A 248 -1.45 8.89 1.85
CA LEU A 248 -0.72 7.68 2.16
C LEU A 248 -1.14 7.24 3.55
N LEU A 249 -1.43 5.96 3.73
CA LEU A 249 -1.85 5.39 5.01
C LEU A 249 -0.70 4.63 5.64
N GLU A 250 -0.42 4.90 6.91
CA GLU A 250 0.59 4.20 7.70
C GLU A 250 -0.09 3.40 8.81
N VAL A 251 0.29 2.12 8.96
CA VAL A 251 -0.17 1.25 10.04
C VAL A 251 1.03 0.56 10.69
N ALA A 252 1.00 0.35 12.01
CA ALA A 252 2.13 -0.24 12.71
C ALA A 252 2.43 -1.67 12.23
N ASN A 253 3.70 -1.98 11.95
CA ASN A 253 4.16 -3.31 11.55
C ASN A 253 5.40 -3.72 12.37
N PRO A 254 5.23 -4.59 13.38
CA PRO A 254 6.32 -5.12 14.19
C PRO A 254 7.41 -5.83 13.37
N SER A 255 7.08 -6.47 12.26
CA SER A 255 8.05 -7.18 11.42
C SER A 255 9.01 -6.25 10.66
N GLN A 256 8.78 -4.94 10.66
CA GLN A 256 9.61 -3.96 9.95
C GLN A 256 10.68 -3.31 10.86
N GLY A 257 10.36 -3.03 12.12
CA GLY A 257 11.21 -2.21 13.00
C GLY A 257 12.37 -2.96 13.67
N ARG A 258 13.41 -2.22 14.07
CA ARG A 258 14.72 -2.75 14.46
C ARG A 258 14.76 -3.31 15.88
N LEU A 259 13.74 -3.03 16.68
CA LEU A 259 13.64 -3.56 18.04
C LEU A 259 13.22 -5.03 18.09
N ARG A 260 12.71 -5.58 16.98
CA ARG A 260 12.15 -6.93 16.90
C ARG A 260 13.20 -8.05 17.06
N GLY A 261 12.71 -9.26 17.36
CA GLY A 261 13.48 -10.49 17.30
C GLY A 261 13.74 -10.98 15.88
N LYS A 262 13.80 -12.31 15.71
CA LYS A 262 13.95 -12.88 14.35
C LYS A 262 12.66 -12.63 13.56
N THR A 263 12.80 -12.14 12.33
CA THR A 263 11.67 -12.02 11.39
C THR A 263 11.20 -13.43 10.96
N THR A 264 10.11 -13.93 11.54
CA THR A 264 9.48 -15.22 11.18
C THR A 264 8.12 -14.99 10.51
N GLU A 265 7.58 -16.02 9.85
CA GLU A 265 6.20 -15.99 9.37
C GLU A 265 5.22 -15.68 10.51
N GLU A 266 5.43 -16.24 11.70
CA GLU A 266 4.63 -15.98 12.90
C GLU A 266 4.69 -14.51 13.34
N LEU A 267 5.87 -13.86 13.34
CA LEU A 267 5.96 -12.43 13.63
C LEU A 267 5.24 -11.60 12.54
N VAL A 268 5.36 -12.02 11.28
CA VAL A 268 4.69 -11.36 10.16
C VAL A 268 3.17 -11.48 10.26
N THR A 269 2.62 -12.58 10.75
CA THR A 269 1.15 -12.77 10.84
C THR A 269 0.57 -12.29 12.16
N THR A 270 1.18 -12.62 13.29
CA THR A 270 0.66 -12.29 14.63
C THR A 270 1.11 -10.90 15.12
N GLY A 271 2.25 -10.42 14.64
CA GLY A 271 2.86 -9.19 15.16
C GLY A 271 3.33 -9.29 16.61
N VAL A 272 3.35 -10.47 17.24
CA VAL A 272 3.75 -10.66 18.64
C VAL A 272 5.27 -10.82 18.77
N ASP A 273 5.90 -9.98 19.59
CA ASP A 273 7.33 -9.97 19.86
C ASP A 273 7.62 -9.44 21.28
N LYS A 274 8.45 -10.19 22.00
CA LYS A 274 8.79 -9.86 23.40
C LYS A 274 9.58 -8.56 23.56
N TYR A 275 10.36 -8.15 22.56
CA TYR A 275 11.17 -6.94 22.63
C TYR A 275 10.30 -5.70 22.39
N TYR A 276 9.30 -5.77 21.51
CA TYR A 276 8.29 -4.71 21.42
C TYR A 276 7.43 -4.63 22.67
N LEU A 277 7.05 -5.76 23.27
CA LEU A 277 6.33 -5.72 24.54
C LEU A 277 7.15 -5.02 25.63
N GLN A 278 8.46 -5.25 25.68
CA GLN A 278 9.34 -4.53 26.59
C GLN A 278 9.47 -3.05 26.22
N ALA A 279 9.68 -2.73 24.94
CA ALA A 279 9.79 -1.35 24.46
C ALA A 279 8.51 -0.53 24.72
N SER A 280 7.33 -1.16 24.64
CA SER A 280 6.04 -0.58 25.01
C SER A 280 6.01 -0.21 26.50
N LYS A 281 6.40 -1.15 27.39
CA LYS A 281 6.51 -0.91 28.84
C LYS A 281 7.48 0.21 29.19
N ASP A 282 8.52 0.39 28.37
CA ASP A 282 9.53 1.44 28.52
C ASP A 282 9.13 2.77 27.87
N GLY A 283 7.93 2.87 27.27
CA GLY A 283 7.41 4.09 26.64
C GLY A 283 8.19 4.50 25.38
N LYS A 284 8.71 3.53 24.61
CA LYS A 284 9.55 3.76 23.43
C LYS A 284 8.83 3.65 22.09
N LEU A 285 7.54 3.34 22.09
CA LEU A 285 6.74 3.14 20.89
C LEU A 285 5.78 4.32 20.67
N PHE A 286 5.46 4.57 19.41
CA PHE A 286 4.48 5.58 18.99
C PHE A 286 3.12 4.97 18.62
N ALA A 287 3.06 3.64 18.49
CA ALA A 287 1.85 2.86 18.34
C ALA A 287 1.55 2.04 19.61
N PRO A 288 0.27 1.81 19.95
CA PRO A 288 -0.09 0.94 21.06
C PRO A 288 0.39 -0.49 20.79
N TYR A 289 0.93 -1.14 21.81
CA TYR A 289 1.45 -2.50 21.71
C TYR A 289 1.36 -3.22 23.05
N ASP A 290 0.71 -4.37 23.07
CA ASP A 290 0.52 -5.20 24.26
C ASP A 290 0.80 -6.69 23.97
N GLU A 291 0.38 -7.58 24.87
CA GLU A 291 0.58 -9.02 24.73
C GLU A 291 -0.10 -9.63 23.49
N THR A 292 -1.09 -8.96 22.90
CA THR A 292 -1.78 -9.38 21.69
C THR A 292 -1.03 -9.02 20.41
N GLY A 293 0.00 -8.17 20.51
CA GLY A 293 0.85 -7.77 19.40
C GLY A 293 0.17 -6.79 18.44
N TYR A 294 0.43 -6.96 17.15
CA TYR A 294 -0.16 -6.13 16.09
C TYR A 294 -0.47 -7.01 14.87
N PRO A 295 -1.54 -7.83 14.96
CA PRO A 295 -1.77 -8.91 14.02
C PRO A 295 -2.13 -8.40 12.62
N LEU A 296 -1.85 -9.22 11.61
CA LEU A 296 -2.00 -8.86 10.21
C LEU A 296 -3.46 -8.56 9.85
N GLU A 297 -4.42 -9.28 10.42
CA GLU A 297 -5.85 -8.98 10.29
C GLU A 297 -6.20 -7.56 10.79
N LEU A 298 -5.62 -7.12 11.92
CA LEU A 298 -5.80 -5.75 12.41
C LEU A 298 -5.23 -4.74 11.43
N ARG A 299 -4.05 -5.01 10.88
CA ARG A 299 -3.38 -4.09 9.95
C ARG A 299 -4.15 -3.96 8.64
N VAL A 300 -4.62 -5.07 8.09
CA VAL A 300 -5.51 -5.10 6.92
C VAL A 300 -6.83 -4.40 7.22
N ALA A 301 -7.48 -4.69 8.37
CA ALA A 301 -8.74 -4.07 8.76
C ALA A 301 -8.63 -2.54 8.86
N ARG A 302 -7.53 -2.04 9.44
CA ARG A 302 -7.25 -0.60 9.53
C ARG A 302 -7.12 0.03 8.14
N HIS A 303 -6.38 -0.57 7.22
CA HIS A 303 -6.28 -0.07 5.84
C HIS A 303 -7.62 -0.08 5.11
N VAL A 304 -8.31 -1.22 5.07
CA VAL A 304 -9.59 -1.38 4.34
C VAL A 304 -10.64 -0.41 4.86
N THR A 305 -10.75 -0.26 6.18
CA THR A 305 -11.71 0.64 6.81
C THR A 305 -11.37 2.10 6.53
N THR A 306 -10.08 2.45 6.61
CA THR A 306 -9.63 3.82 6.29
C THR A 306 -9.90 4.17 4.83
N VAL A 307 -9.66 3.25 3.88
CA VAL A 307 -9.99 3.46 2.46
C VAL A 307 -11.49 3.65 2.26
N ARG A 308 -12.33 2.84 2.92
CA ARG A 308 -13.79 3.01 2.86
C ARG A 308 -14.20 4.39 3.37
N VAL A 309 -13.78 4.77 4.58
CA VAL A 309 -14.16 6.05 5.19
C VAL A 309 -13.60 7.24 4.42
N LEU A 310 -12.42 7.10 3.81
CA LEU A 310 -11.84 8.09 2.91
C LEU A 310 -12.74 8.34 1.70
N LEU A 311 -13.26 7.28 1.08
CA LEU A 311 -14.17 7.39 -0.06
C LEU A 311 -15.57 7.87 0.36
N ASP A 312 -16.07 7.48 1.53
CA ASP A 312 -17.31 8.02 2.07
C ASP A 312 -17.18 9.54 2.32
N SER A 313 -16.04 9.99 2.85
CA SER A 313 -15.73 11.42 3.05
C SER A 313 -15.59 12.15 1.71
N TRP A 314 -14.93 11.52 0.72
CA TRP A 314 -14.88 12.03 -0.65
C TRP A 314 -16.28 12.25 -1.23
N ASN A 315 -17.19 11.28 -1.04
CA ASN A 315 -18.56 11.36 -1.55
C ASN A 315 -19.37 12.49 -0.89
N MET A 316 -19.08 12.81 0.37
CA MET A 316 -19.67 13.97 1.06
C MET A 316 -19.16 15.30 0.49
N MET A 317 -17.87 15.39 0.16
CA MET A 317 -17.25 16.60 -0.37
C MET A 317 -17.55 16.82 -1.87
N PHE A 318 -17.63 15.74 -2.65
CA PHE A 318 -17.72 15.77 -4.11
C PHE A 318 -18.90 14.92 -4.62
N PRO A 319 -20.16 15.32 -4.33
CA PRO A 319 -21.34 14.53 -4.70
C PRO A 319 -21.53 14.34 -6.22
N ASP A 320 -20.96 15.22 -7.05
CA ASP A 320 -21.01 15.11 -8.51
C ASP A 320 -19.97 14.13 -9.09
N ARG A 321 -19.02 13.67 -8.28
CA ARG A 321 -17.94 12.73 -8.66
C ARG A 321 -17.78 11.63 -7.64
N MET A 322 -18.90 11.06 -7.19
CA MET A 322 -18.89 10.00 -6.19
C MET A 322 -18.12 8.75 -6.66
N ILE A 323 -17.52 8.08 -5.71
CA ILE A 323 -16.83 6.79 -5.84
C ILE A 323 -17.49 5.87 -4.80
N MET A 324 -18.50 5.14 -5.22
CA MET A 324 -19.37 4.37 -4.32
C MET A 324 -18.99 2.89 -4.38
N LEU A 325 -18.26 2.43 -3.37
CA LEU A 325 -17.94 1.01 -3.25
C LEU A 325 -19.10 0.21 -2.66
N SER A 326 -19.21 -1.05 -3.07
CA SER A 326 -20.06 -2.05 -2.42
C SER A 326 -19.22 -3.24 -1.95
N ASP A 327 -19.77 -3.99 -1.00
CA ASP A 327 -19.18 -5.26 -0.53
C ASP A 327 -17.79 -5.11 0.12
N VAL A 328 -17.47 -3.91 0.62
CA VAL A 328 -16.26 -3.67 1.42
C VAL A 328 -16.41 -4.37 2.77
N PRO A 329 -15.53 -5.32 3.14
CA PRO A 329 -15.61 -5.98 4.43
C PRO A 329 -15.51 -5.00 5.59
N ALA A 330 -16.40 -5.16 6.58
CA ALA A 330 -16.42 -4.29 7.75
C ALA A 330 -15.23 -4.55 8.68
N TYR A 331 -14.75 -3.50 9.35
CA TYR A 331 -13.62 -3.55 10.31
C TYR A 331 -13.74 -4.73 11.29
N ASN A 332 -14.86 -4.80 12.01
CA ASN A 332 -15.09 -5.81 13.03
C ASN A 332 -15.22 -7.23 12.44
N ALA A 333 -15.71 -7.37 11.20
CA ALA A 333 -15.83 -8.66 10.55
C ALA A 333 -14.44 -9.22 10.18
N ILE A 334 -13.52 -8.37 9.70
CA ILE A 334 -12.13 -8.78 9.43
C ILE A 334 -11.45 -9.24 10.72
N LEU A 335 -11.70 -8.56 11.85
CA LEU A 335 -11.14 -8.92 13.14
C LEU A 335 -11.75 -10.19 13.74
N SER A 336 -13.06 -10.39 13.64
CA SER A 336 -13.76 -11.52 14.25
C SER A 336 -13.63 -12.80 13.45
N ASP A 337 -13.78 -12.71 12.12
CA ASP A 337 -13.87 -13.86 11.23
C ASP A 337 -12.49 -14.25 10.69
N GLY A 338 -11.50 -13.36 10.88
CA GLY A 338 -10.12 -13.51 10.43
C GLY A 338 -9.94 -13.17 8.95
N LEU A 339 -8.71 -12.79 8.60
CA LEU A 339 -8.37 -12.39 7.23
C LEU A 339 -8.68 -13.49 6.18
N GLY A 340 -8.52 -14.75 6.55
CA GLY A 340 -8.80 -15.90 5.69
C GLY A 340 -10.25 -15.95 5.19
N ALA A 341 -11.23 -15.45 5.95
CA ALA A 341 -12.63 -15.43 5.53
C ALA A 341 -12.89 -14.53 4.30
N PHE A 342 -11.99 -13.58 4.05
CA PHE A 342 -12.10 -12.61 2.96
C PHE A 342 -11.11 -12.88 1.82
N LEU A 343 -10.41 -14.02 1.85
CA LEU A 343 -9.50 -14.46 0.79
C LEU A 343 -10.10 -15.66 0.08
N LYS A 344 -10.13 -15.63 -1.25
CA LYS A 344 -10.65 -16.73 -2.08
C LYS A 344 -9.62 -17.86 -2.20
N PRO A 345 -10.02 -19.14 -2.20
CA PRO A 345 -9.08 -20.24 -2.41
C PRO A 345 -8.46 -20.17 -3.81
N VAL A 346 -7.26 -20.71 -3.94
CA VAL A 346 -6.53 -20.84 -5.21
C VAL A 346 -6.47 -22.32 -5.57
N SER A 347 -6.96 -22.66 -6.76
CA SER A 347 -7.03 -24.04 -7.26
C SER A 347 -5.68 -24.58 -7.74
#